data_AF-Q6VEH1-F1
#
_entry.id   AF-Q6VEH1-F1
#
_cell.length_a   1.000
_cell.length_b   1.000
_cell.length_c   1.000
_cell.angle_alpha   90.00
_cell.angle_beta   90.00
_cell.angle_gamma   90.00
#
_symmetry.space_group_name_H-M   'P 1'
#
loop_
_entity.id
_entity.type
_entity.pdbx_description
1 polymer ?
#
loop_
_entity_poly.entity_id
_entity_poly.type
_entity_poly.pdbx_seq_one_letter_code
_entity_poly.pdbx_strand_id
1 'polypeptide(L)'
;MFSIALIIPTIVMFLPFILAQSRTDTELYSAFECGFDNLNHREFHSHPSFFYYQVIFLIFDMELVILIPLIWGSNTMSIITFSSFLLVVLLGWLYEWREGSLAWNKTC
;
A
#
# COMPACT_ATOMS: atom_id res chain seq x y z
N MET A 1 5.60 26.71 -1.56
CA MET A 1 6.04 25.46 -0.88
C MET A 1 5.99 24.25 -1.82
N PHE A 2 4.87 23.98 -2.49
CA PHE A 2 4.78 22.89 -3.51
C PHE A 2 5.84 22.97 -4.61
N SER A 3 6.17 24.16 -5.12
CA SER A 3 7.20 24.31 -6.16
C SER A 3 8.59 23.85 -5.70
N ILE A 4 8.95 24.12 -4.45
CA ILE A 4 10.24 23.72 -3.87
C ILE A 4 10.31 22.19 -3.72
N ALA A 5 9.20 21.57 -3.32
CA ALA A 5 9.09 20.13 -3.16
C ALA A 5 9.24 19.35 -4.48
N LEU A 6 8.90 19.95 -5.62
CA LEU A 6 9.13 19.35 -6.94
C LEU A 6 10.54 19.63 -7.47
N ILE A 7 11.02 20.86 -7.31
CA ILE A 7 12.29 21.31 -7.91
C ILE A 7 13.49 20.57 -7.30
N ILE A 8 13.56 20.44 -5.98
CA ILE A 8 14.71 19.81 -5.29
C ILE A 8 14.95 18.35 -5.73
N PRO A 9 13.96 17.43 -5.64
CA PRO A 9 14.20 16.03 -6.03
C PRO A 9 14.48 15.89 -7.52
N THR A 10 13.89 16.71 -8.38
CA THR A 10 14.22 16.68 -9.82
C THR A 10 15.68 17.04 -10.06
N ILE A 11 16.20 18.10 -9.43
CA ILE A 11 17.60 18.49 -9.58
C ILE A 11 18.53 17.37 -9.10
N VAL A 12 18.25 16.78 -7.93
CA VAL A 12 19.05 15.68 -7.37
C VAL A 12 19.04 14.45 -8.28
N MET A 13 17.90 14.12 -8.89
CA MET A 13 17.78 13.00 -9.83
C MET A 13 18.54 13.24 -11.15
N PHE A 14 18.57 14.48 -11.65
CA PHE A 14 19.26 14.82 -12.90
C PHE A 14 20.76 15.10 -12.74
N LEU A 15 21.21 15.50 -11.55
CA LEU A 15 22.62 15.77 -11.27
C LEU A 15 23.59 14.64 -11.68
N PRO A 16 23.34 13.35 -11.35
CA PRO A 16 24.24 12.26 -11.74
C PRO A 16 24.27 12.01 -13.26
N PHE A 17 23.21 12.32 -14.01
CA PHE A 17 23.25 12.18 -15.47
C PHE A 17 24.24 13.13 -16.14
N ILE A 18 24.52 14.28 -15.51
CA ILE A 18 25.45 15.30 -16.02
C ILE A 18 26.87 15.03 -15.50
N LEU A 19 27.01 14.63 -14.24
CA LEU A 19 28.30 14.53 -13.56
C LEU A 19 28.94 13.13 -13.63
N ALA A 20 28.15 12.06 -13.78
CA ALA A 20 28.68 10.70 -13.73
C ALA A 20 29.20 10.25 -15.10
N GLN A 21 30.36 9.60 -15.09
CA GLN A 21 30.88 8.92 -16.28
C GLN A 21 30.05 7.66 -16.54
N SER A 22 29.40 7.59 -17.71
CA SER A 22 28.68 6.38 -18.14
C SER A 22 29.68 5.24 -18.41
N ARG A 23 29.49 4.10 -17.75
CA ARG A 23 30.14 2.82 -18.06
C ARG A 23 29.08 1.85 -18.53
N THR A 24 29.21 1.37 -19.77
CA THR A 24 28.20 0.53 -20.42
C THR A 24 28.57 -0.95 -20.39
N ASP A 25 28.71 -1.53 -19.20
CA ASP A 25 29.00 -2.97 -19.04
C ASP A 25 27.68 -3.74 -18.83
N THR A 26 27.44 -4.81 -19.59
CA THR A 26 26.17 -5.57 -19.54
C THR A 26 25.88 -6.15 -18.15
N GLU A 27 26.92 -6.58 -17.44
CA GLU A 27 26.87 -7.11 -16.07
C GLU A 27 26.46 -6.06 -15.01
N LEU A 28 26.67 -4.76 -15.27
CA LEU A 28 26.21 -3.67 -14.39
C LEU A 28 24.70 -3.41 -14.56
N TYR A 29 24.13 -3.76 -15.71
CA TYR A 29 22.69 -3.58 -15.99
C TYR A 29 21.85 -4.84 -15.75
N SER A 30 22.48 -6.00 -15.51
CA SER A 30 21.77 -7.20 -15.07
C SER A 30 21.31 -7.08 -13.61
N ALA A 31 20.16 -7.69 -13.29
CA ALA A 31 19.66 -7.71 -11.91
C ALA A 31 20.62 -8.48 -10.99
N PHE A 32 20.90 -7.93 -9.82
CA PHE A 32 21.80 -8.53 -8.86
C PHE A 32 21.12 -9.72 -8.14
N GLU A 33 21.40 -10.95 -8.59
CA GLU A 33 20.97 -12.19 -7.93
C GLU A 33 22.17 -12.95 -7.35
N CYS A 34 23.03 -12.25 -6.60
CA CYS A 34 24.22 -12.85 -5.95
C CYS A 34 25.17 -13.58 -6.93
N GLY A 35 25.23 -13.15 -8.19
CA GLY A 35 26.09 -13.74 -9.23
C GLY A 35 25.53 -14.97 -9.93
N PHE A 36 24.25 -15.29 -9.73
CA PHE A 36 23.55 -16.34 -10.47
C PHE A 36 22.81 -15.76 -11.67
N ASP A 37 22.83 -16.48 -12.80
CA ASP A 37 22.01 -16.15 -13.96
C ASP A 37 20.53 -16.32 -13.62
N ASN A 38 19.72 -15.35 -14.06
CA ASN A 38 18.27 -15.38 -13.93
C ASN A 38 17.68 -16.48 -14.83
N LEU A 39 17.78 -17.73 -14.41
CA LEU A 39 17.33 -18.89 -15.21
C LEU A 39 15.82 -18.99 -15.33
N ASN A 40 15.04 -18.16 -14.65
CA ASN A 40 13.59 -18.19 -14.73
C ASN A 40 13.05 -16.77 -14.88
N HIS A 41 12.20 -16.58 -15.89
CA HIS A 41 11.18 -15.54 -15.82
C HIS A 41 10.44 -15.75 -14.50
N ARG A 42 10.71 -14.89 -13.51
CA ARG A 42 9.97 -14.88 -12.25
C ARG A 42 8.54 -14.45 -12.58
N GLU A 43 7.71 -15.41 -12.94
CA GLU A 43 6.27 -15.28 -12.79
C GLU A 43 6.05 -15.06 -11.30
N PHE A 44 5.80 -13.80 -10.95
CA PHE A 44 5.56 -13.40 -9.58
C PHE A 44 4.18 -13.93 -9.19
N HIS A 45 4.12 -15.18 -8.73
CA HIS A 45 2.95 -15.68 -8.04
C HIS A 45 2.89 -14.95 -6.70
N SER A 46 2.18 -13.83 -6.67
CA SER A 46 1.87 -13.15 -5.42
C SER A 46 1.07 -14.12 -4.54
N HIS A 47 1.45 -14.21 -3.27
CA HIS A 47 0.68 -15.00 -2.32
C HIS A 47 -0.76 -14.45 -2.27
N PRO A 48 -1.79 -15.32 -2.35
CA PRO A 48 -3.19 -14.88 -2.38
C PRO A 48 -3.58 -14.04 -1.15
N SER A 49 -2.89 -14.20 -0.03
CA SER A 49 -3.05 -13.37 1.17
C SER A 49 -2.87 -11.87 0.90
N PHE A 50 -1.95 -11.47 0.01
CA PHE A 50 -1.72 -10.06 -0.31
C PHE A 50 -2.93 -9.41 -1.01
N PHE A 51 -3.68 -10.19 -1.78
CA PHE A 51 -4.89 -9.72 -2.44
C PHE A 51 -6.00 -9.40 -1.42
N TYR A 52 -6.19 -10.24 -0.41
CA TYR A 52 -7.19 -10.02 0.63
C TYR A 52 -6.93 -8.72 1.42
N TYR A 53 -5.67 -8.42 1.75
CA TYR A 53 -5.35 -7.15 2.41
C TYR A 53 -5.71 -5.92 1.57
N GLN A 54 -5.52 -5.97 0.25
CA GLN A 54 -5.89 -4.84 -0.63
C GLN A 54 -7.40 -4.63 -0.68
N VAL A 55 -8.17 -5.71 -0.76
CA VAL A 55 -9.63 -5.63 -0.79
C VAL A 55 -10.17 -5.10 0.54
N ILE A 56 -9.69 -5.61 1.66
CA ILE A 56 -10.09 -5.14 3.00
C ILE A 56 -9.71 -3.67 3.20
N PHE A 57 -8.49 -3.28 2.79
CA PHE A 57 -8.06 -1.88 2.85
C PHE A 57 -8.96 -0.96 2.02
N LEU A 58 -9.34 -1.37 0.80
CA LEU A 58 -10.21 -0.61 -0.08
C LEU A 58 -11.63 -0.44 0.50
N ILE A 59 -12.18 -1.49 1.12
CA ILE A 59 -13.49 -1.43 1.78
C ILE A 59 -13.43 -0.50 3.00
N PHE A 60 -12.41 -0.64 3.85
CA PHE A 60 -12.25 0.19 5.03
C PHE A 60 -12.04 1.68 4.68
N ASP A 61 -11.29 1.97 3.60
CA ASP A 61 -11.11 3.35 3.13
C ASP A 61 -12.44 3.97 2.66
N MET A 62 -13.29 3.19 1.96
CA MET A 62 -14.64 3.63 1.59
C MET A 62 -15.54 3.90 2.81
N GLU A 63 -15.44 3.08 3.86
CA GLU A 63 -16.17 3.30 5.11
C GLU A 63 -15.71 4.57 5.84
N LEU A 64 -14.42 4.88 5.82
CA LEU A 64 -13.88 6.11 6.39
C LEU A 64 -14.38 7.36 5.67
N VAL A 65 -14.49 7.33 4.34
CA VAL A 65 -15.07 8.43 3.55
C VAL A 65 -16.50 8.73 3.99
N ILE A 66 -17.29 7.69 4.32
CA ILE A 66 -18.66 7.84 4.83
C ILE A 66 -18.66 8.32 6.29
N LEU A 67 -17.69 7.90 7.11
CA LEU A 67 -17.58 8.28 8.52
C LEU A 67 -17.28 9.76 8.74
N ILE A 68 -16.38 10.35 7.94
CA ILE A 68 -15.91 11.74 8.10
C ILE A 68 -17.04 12.78 8.20
N PRO A 69 -18.04 12.83 7.29
CA PRO A 69 -19.11 13.83 7.38
C PRO A 69 -20.01 13.65 8.62
N LEU A 70 -20.13 12.43 9.17
CA LEU A 70 -20.92 12.16 10.37
C LEU A 70 -20.27 12.74 11.64
N ILE A 71 -18.94 12.91 11.66
CA ILE A 71 -18.19 13.50 12.79
C ILE A 71 -18.54 14.98 12.99
N TRP A 72 -18.86 15.70 11.91
CA TRP A 72 -19.16 17.14 11.97
C TRP A 72 -20.62 17.45 12.33
N GLY A 73 -21.50 16.46 12.40
CA GLY A 73 -22.88 16.66 12.82
C GLY A 73 -23.01 16.80 14.34
N SER A 74 -23.52 17.93 14.82
CA SER A 74 -23.65 18.25 16.26
C SER A 74 -24.95 17.80 16.92
N ASN A 75 -25.80 17.04 16.21
CA ASN A 75 -27.12 16.65 16.72
C ASN A 75 -27.08 15.28 17.41
N THR A 76 -27.97 15.05 18.37
CA THR A 76 -28.12 13.76 19.07
C THR A 76 -28.33 12.59 18.12
N MET A 77 -29.08 12.80 17.04
CA MET A 77 -29.26 11.80 15.97
C MET A 77 -27.94 11.48 15.27
N SER A 78 -27.05 12.46 15.07
CA SER A 78 -25.72 12.27 14.44
C SER A 78 -24.82 11.38 15.29
N ILE A 79 -24.87 11.55 16.61
CA ILE A 79 -24.09 10.74 17.56
C ILE A 79 -24.58 9.28 17.56
N ILE A 80 -25.89 9.06 17.50
CA ILE A 80 -26.47 7.71 17.41
C ILE A 80 -26.10 7.03 16.09
N THR A 81 -26.18 7.75 14.96
CA THR A 81 -25.77 7.21 13.65
C THR A 81 -24.26 6.95 13.59
N PHE A 82 -23.43 7.82 14.16
CA PHE A 82 -21.98 7.63 14.21
C PHE A 82 -21.58 6.41 15.04
N SER A 83 -22.15 6.28 16.25
CA SER A 83 -21.87 5.16 17.15
C SER A 83 -22.36 3.82 16.61
N SER A 84 -23.55 3.78 15.98
CA SER A 84 -24.04 2.57 15.32
C SER A 84 -23.20 2.19 14.10
N PHE A 85 -22.76 3.16 13.30
CA PHE A 85 -21.87 2.90 12.17
C PHE A 85 -20.51 2.36 12.62
N LEU A 86 -19.89 2.95 13.65
CA LEU A 86 -18.64 2.43 14.23
C LEU A 86 -18.78 1.00 14.76
N LEU A 87 -19.93 0.66 15.34
CA LEU A 87 -20.19 -0.69 15.83
C LEU A 87 -20.20 -1.69 14.67
N VAL A 88 -20.82 -1.35 13.54
CA VAL A 88 -20.82 -2.19 12.33
C VAL A 88 -19.41 -2.40 11.79
N VAL A 89 -18.61 -1.34 11.68
CA VAL A 89 -17.20 -1.41 11.24
C VAL A 89 -16.39 -2.34 12.16
N LEU A 90 -16.57 -2.18 13.48
CA LEU A 90 -15.86 -2.99 14.47
C LEU A 90 -16.27 -4.48 14.40
N LEU A 91 -17.56 -4.77 14.18
CA LEU A 91 -18.04 -6.14 13.99
C LEU A 91 -17.51 -6.77 12.69
N GLY A 92 -17.48 -6.01 11.59
CA GLY A 92 -16.92 -6.46 10.32
C GLY A 92 -15.45 -6.84 10.44
N TRP A 93 -14.66 -5.97 11.10
CA TRP A 93 -13.25 -6.23 11.36
C TRP A 93 -13.04 -7.47 12.25
N LEU A 94 -13.83 -7.62 13.33
CA LEU A 94 -13.75 -8.80 14.19
C LEU A 94 -14.11 -10.09 13.44
N TYR A 95 -15.09 -10.05 12.53
CA TYR A 95 -15.49 -11.19 11.71
C TYR A 95 -14.33 -11.65 10.82
N GLU A 96 -13.71 -10.73 10.08
CA GLU A 96 -12.57 -11.03 9.21
C GLU A 96 -11.36 -11.54 9.99
N TRP A 97 -11.12 -11.01 11.18
CA TRP A 97 -10.08 -11.48 12.07
C TRP A 97 -10.28 -12.94 12.48
N ARG A 98 -11.53 -13.34 12.78
CA ARG A 98 -11.84 -14.72 13.16
C ARG A 98 -11.75 -15.70 12.00
N GLU A 99 -12.05 -15.27 10.78
CA GLU A 99 -11.97 -16.11 9.58
C GLU A 99 -10.52 -16.48 9.22
N GLY A 100 -9.53 -15.75 9.74
CA GLY A 100 -8.12 -16.06 9.51
C GLY A 100 -7.66 -15.77 8.08
N SER A 101 -8.45 -15.03 7.29
CA SER A 101 -8.06 -14.55 5.95
C SER A 101 -6.82 -13.65 5.98
N LEU A 102 -6.50 -13.10 7.16
CA LEU A 102 -5.34 -12.27 7.46
C LEU A 102 -4.15 -13.08 8.04
N ALA A 103 -4.28 -14.40 8.15
CA ALA A 103 -3.22 -15.24 8.68
C ALA A 103 -2.16 -15.50 7.59
N TRP A 104 -0.90 -15.18 7.91
CA TRP A 104 0.22 -15.52 7.06
C TRP A 104 0.57 -17.00 7.23
N ASN A 105 0.03 -17.86 6.37
CA ASN A 105 0.47 -19.25 6.33
C ASN A 105 1.85 -19.34 5.70
N LYS A 106 2.84 -19.67 6.53
CA LYS A 106 4.22 -19.98 6.12
C LYS A 106 4.31 -21.44 5.70
N THR A 107 3.63 -21.79 4.63
CA THR A 107 3.84 -23.08 3.96
C THR A 107 4.29 -22.78 2.54
N CYS A 108 5.59 -22.97 2.30
CA CYS A 108 6.12 -23.17 0.96
C CYS A 108 5.51 -24.43 0.34
#